data_AF-A0AA43Q9D8-F1
#
_entry.id   AF-A0AA43Q9D8-F1
#
_cell.length_a   1.000
_cell.length_b   1.000
_cell.length_c   1.000
_cell.angle_alpha   90.00
_cell.angle_beta   90.00
_cell.angle_gamma   90.00
#
_symmetry.space_group_name_H-M   'P 1'
#
loop_
_entity.id
_entity.type
_entity.pdbx_description
1 polymer ?
#
loop_
_entity_poly.entity_id
_entity_poly.type
_entity_poly.pdbx_seq_one_letter_code
_entity_poly.pdbx_strand_id
1 'polypeptide(L)'
;MIRLSLLLALASLPVFLSVELLLWLAVPGLSGVLITLGSVMLLSAFSALIITGLLGVYKIIVHSMLDYFSYKQRVQRRLWFVHARQDQINHLFYFKKLQIKHINELNRKRLLTLNNRKHIRLLSKAINQDLLPIKTKLPGTIYQQLQQDHARYRKKQDIEALLMLQQKISSLV
;
A
#
# COMPACT_ATOMS: atom_id res chain seq x y z
N MET A 1 8.46 -48.63 5.09
CA MET A 1 8.49 -48.49 6.56
C MET A 1 7.12 -48.12 7.12
N ILE A 2 6.46 -47.03 6.71
CA ILE A 2 5.10 -46.67 7.21
C ILE A 2 4.07 -47.81 7.10
N ARG A 3 3.99 -48.47 5.93
CA ARG A 3 3.10 -49.64 5.74
C ARG A 3 3.41 -50.80 6.69
N LEU A 4 4.69 -51.03 7.00
CA LEU A 4 5.12 -52.10 7.89
C LEU A 4 4.76 -51.76 9.36
N SER A 5 4.95 -50.51 9.77
CA SER A 5 4.55 -50.04 11.10
C SER A 5 3.04 -50.09 11.32
N LEU A 6 2.25 -49.71 10.31
CA LEU A 6 0.79 -49.81 10.35
C LEU A 6 0.32 -51.27 10.42
N LEU A 7 0.96 -52.17 9.67
CA LEU A 7 0.67 -53.60 9.73
C LEU A 7 1.05 -54.21 11.10
N LEU A 8 2.16 -53.81 11.71
CA LEU A 8 2.52 -54.22 13.07
C LEU A 8 1.50 -53.73 14.11
N ALA A 9 1.07 -52.47 14.01
CA ALA A 9 0.06 -51.92 14.90
C ALA A 9 -1.27 -52.67 14.74
N LEU A 10 -1.69 -52.93 13.51
CA LEU A 10 -2.93 -53.65 13.22
C LEU A 10 -2.85 -55.13 13.64
N ALA A 11 -1.68 -55.75 13.55
CA ALA A 11 -1.43 -57.11 14.04
C ALA A 11 -1.39 -57.21 15.58
N SER A 12 -1.12 -56.11 16.30
CA SER A 12 -1.18 -56.10 17.76
C SER A 12 -2.61 -56.19 18.31
N LEU A 13 -3.61 -55.69 17.57
CA LEU A 13 -5.02 -55.73 17.96
C LEU A 13 -5.55 -57.15 18.21
N PRO A 14 -5.42 -58.13 17.29
CA PRO A 14 -5.86 -59.50 17.55
C PRO A 14 -5.07 -60.19 18.67
N VAL A 15 -3.81 -59.80 18.90
CA VAL A 15 -3.00 -60.31 20.02
C VAL A 15 -3.59 -59.84 21.35
N PHE A 16 -3.97 -58.56 21.47
CA PHE A 16 -4.64 -58.03 22.66
C PHE A 16 -6.06 -58.59 22.85
N LEU A 17 -6.82 -58.81 21.77
CA LEU A 17 -8.12 -59.48 21.84
C LEU A 17 -7.99 -60.94 22.33
N SER A 18 -6.92 -61.62 21.92
CA SER A 18 -6.62 -62.97 22.38
C SER A 18 -6.26 -63.00 23.87
N VAL A 19 -5.51 -62.00 24.36
CA VAL A 19 -5.22 -61.82 25.79
C VAL A 19 -6.51 -61.71 26.60
N GLU A 20 -7.46 -60.89 26.14
CA GLU A 20 -8.72 -60.64 26.82
C GLU A 20 -9.61 -61.89 26.87
N LEU A 21 -9.65 -62.67 25.78
CA LEU A 21 -10.30 -63.99 25.73
C LEU A 21 -9.64 -65.00 26.69
N LEU A 22 -8.31 -65.04 26.76
CA LEU A 22 -7.57 -65.95 27.65
C LEU A 22 -7.71 -65.58 29.13
N LEU A 23 -7.79 -64.28 29.44
CA LEU A 23 -8.10 -63.77 30.78
C LEU A 23 -9.52 -64.15 31.20
N TRP A 24 -10.50 -64.04 30.29
CA TRP A 24 -11.87 -64.47 30.53
C TRP A 24 -11.98 -65.98 30.77
N LEU A 25 -11.19 -66.79 30.04
CA LEU A 25 -11.09 -68.24 30.24
C LEU A 25 -10.28 -68.67 31.48
N ALA A 26 -9.75 -67.72 32.27
CA ALA A 26 -8.97 -67.95 33.50
C ALA A 26 -7.75 -68.88 33.32
N VAL A 27 -7.12 -68.91 32.14
CA VAL A 27 -5.93 -69.74 31.87
C VAL A 27 -4.69 -69.07 32.47
N PRO A 28 -4.04 -69.65 33.50
CA PRO A 28 -2.91 -69.00 34.16
C PRO A 28 -1.64 -69.04 33.30
N GLY A 29 -0.91 -67.91 33.26
CA GLY A 29 0.45 -67.81 32.71
C GLY A 29 0.57 -67.37 31.24
N LEU A 30 -0.32 -67.82 30.34
CA LEU A 30 -0.26 -67.48 28.91
C LEU A 30 -0.62 -66.02 28.59
N SER A 31 -1.52 -65.42 29.37
CA SER A 31 -1.95 -64.03 29.19
C SER A 31 -0.81 -63.03 29.40
N GLY A 32 0.06 -63.26 30.38
CA GLY A 32 1.21 -62.38 30.66
C GLY A 32 2.21 -62.34 29.51
N VAL A 33 2.52 -63.48 28.89
CA VAL A 33 3.44 -63.57 27.74
C VAL A 33 2.86 -62.82 26.54
N LEU A 34 1.57 -63.03 26.24
CA LEU A 34 0.89 -62.35 25.14
C LEU A 34 0.79 -60.82 25.35
N ILE A 35 0.60 -60.35 26.59
CA ILE A 35 0.67 -58.92 26.93
C ILE A 35 2.04 -58.35 26.60
N THR A 36 3.12 -58.99 27.07
CA THR A 36 4.48 -58.50 26.80
C THR A 36 4.80 -58.47 25.31
N LEU A 37 4.37 -59.50 24.56
CA LEU A 37 4.53 -59.56 23.11
C LEU A 37 3.76 -58.45 22.41
N GLY A 38 2.48 -58.26 22.77
CA GLY A 38 1.63 -57.19 22.23
C GLY A 38 2.21 -55.80 22.50
N SER A 39 2.69 -55.55 23.72
CA SER A 39 3.34 -54.29 24.10
C SER A 39 4.62 -54.04 23.31
N VAL A 40 5.49 -55.04 23.13
CA VAL A 40 6.72 -54.90 22.33
C VAL A 40 6.41 -54.64 20.86
N MET A 41 5.41 -55.33 20.29
CA MET A 41 4.96 -55.09 18.92
C MET A 41 4.41 -53.67 18.73
N LEU A 42 3.59 -53.19 19.66
CA LEU A 42 3.03 -51.84 19.64
C LEU A 42 4.14 -50.79 19.75
N LEU A 43 5.07 -50.95 20.69
CA LEU A 43 6.16 -50.01 20.94
C LEU A 43 7.15 -49.97 19.76
N SER A 44 7.40 -51.11 19.12
CA SER A 44 8.17 -51.21 17.87
C SER A 44 7.46 -50.50 16.71
N ALA A 45 6.15 -50.67 16.57
CA ALA A 45 5.35 -49.99 15.55
C ALA A 45 5.43 -48.46 15.68
N PHE A 46 5.26 -47.94 16.90
CA PHE A 46 5.37 -46.51 17.19
C PHE A 46 6.79 -45.99 16.95
N SER A 47 7.81 -46.71 17.40
CA SER A 47 9.22 -46.33 17.18
C SER A 47 9.53 -46.24 15.69
N ALA A 48 9.09 -47.23 14.90
CA ALA A 48 9.29 -47.24 13.47
C ALA A 48 8.54 -46.10 12.75
N LEU A 49 7.35 -45.72 13.22
CA LEU A 49 6.63 -44.54 12.70
C LEU A 49 7.40 -43.25 12.98
N ILE A 50 7.87 -43.06 14.22
CA ILE A 50 8.62 -41.87 14.63
C ILE A 50 9.90 -41.75 13.79
N ILE A 51 10.68 -42.83 13.68
CA ILE A 51 11.92 -42.84 12.88
C ILE A 51 11.61 -42.51 11.42
N THR A 52 10.56 -43.08 10.85
CA THR A 52 10.20 -42.81 9.45
C THR A 52 9.75 -41.37 9.24
N GLY A 53 8.99 -40.81 10.18
CA GLY A 53 8.59 -39.40 10.17
C GLY A 53 9.79 -38.46 10.23
N LEU A 54 10.72 -38.72 11.14
CA LEU A 54 11.96 -37.93 11.28
C LEU A 54 12.82 -37.99 10.02
N LEU A 55 13.02 -39.18 9.43
CA LEU A 55 13.76 -39.33 8.18
C LEU A 55 13.07 -38.62 7.01
N GLY A 56 11.73 -38.63 6.98
CA GLY A 56 10.94 -37.89 5.98
C GLY A 56 11.17 -36.38 6.07
N VAL A 57 11.06 -35.83 7.28
CA VAL A 57 11.31 -34.40 7.55
C VAL A 57 12.75 -34.03 7.20
N TYR A 58 13.73 -34.84 7.64
CA TYR A 58 15.13 -34.63 7.32
C TYR A 58 15.38 -34.59 5.81
N LYS A 59 14.82 -35.54 5.06
CA LYS A 59 14.94 -35.58 3.60
C LYS A 59 14.37 -34.32 2.94
N ILE A 60 13.21 -33.84 3.40
CA ILE A 60 12.61 -32.61 2.89
C ILE A 60 13.52 -31.42 3.16
N ILE A 61 14.03 -31.28 4.38
CA ILE A 61 14.93 -30.18 4.75
C ILE A 61 16.18 -30.18 3.88
N VAL A 62 16.85 -31.34 3.73
CA VAL A 62 18.05 -31.46 2.91
C VAL A 62 17.75 -31.12 1.45
N HIS A 63 16.66 -31.63 0.89
CA HIS A 63 16.27 -31.33 -0.48
C HIS A 63 15.96 -29.84 -0.68
N SER A 64 15.19 -29.24 0.23
CA SER A 64 14.89 -27.81 0.19
C SER A 64 16.13 -26.94 0.37
N MET A 65 17.10 -27.35 1.19
CA MET A 65 18.38 -26.65 1.30
C MET A 65 19.17 -26.73 -0.01
N LEU A 66 19.30 -27.92 -0.60
CA LEU A 66 20.00 -28.10 -1.88
C LEU A 66 19.32 -27.30 -3.00
N ASP A 67 18.00 -27.32 -3.06
CA ASP A 67 17.22 -26.53 -4.02
C ASP A 67 17.39 -25.03 -3.77
N TYR A 68 17.37 -24.60 -2.50
CA TYR A 68 17.59 -23.19 -2.16
C TYR A 68 18.97 -22.70 -2.65
N PHE A 69 20.01 -23.51 -2.50
CA PHE A 69 21.36 -23.18 -2.97
C PHE A 69 21.58 -23.43 -4.46
N SER A 70 20.65 -24.11 -5.14
CA SER A 70 20.68 -24.34 -6.57
C SER A 70 20.80 -23.05 -7.36
N TYR A 71 21.58 -23.13 -8.45
CA TYR A 71 21.83 -22.00 -9.34
C TYR A 71 20.53 -21.38 -9.87
N LYS A 72 19.55 -22.21 -10.25
CA LYS A 72 18.26 -21.76 -10.78
C LYS A 72 17.51 -20.88 -9.78
N GLN A 73 17.40 -21.34 -8.53
CA GLN A 73 16.74 -20.60 -7.46
C GLN A 73 17.49 -19.32 -7.09
N ARG A 74 18.83 -19.34 -7.11
CA ARG A 74 19.64 -18.15 -6.89
C ARG A 74 19.40 -17.08 -7.96
N VAL A 75 19.34 -17.47 -9.23
CA VAL A 75 19.05 -16.56 -10.35
C VAL A 75 17.64 -15.99 -10.22
N GLN A 76 16.64 -16.83 -9.93
CA GLN A 76 15.27 -16.39 -9.74
C GLN A 76 15.14 -15.37 -8.60
N ARG A 77 15.79 -15.60 -7.45
CA ARG A 77 15.82 -14.63 -6.35
C ARG A 77 16.47 -13.32 -6.74
N ARG A 78 17.56 -13.35 -7.52
CA ARG A 78 18.21 -12.12 -8.03
C ARG A 78 17.28 -11.36 -8.96
N LEU A 79 16.58 -12.05 -9.86
CA LEU A 79 15.60 -11.41 -10.74
C LEU A 79 14.48 -10.75 -9.95
N TRP A 80 13.91 -11.45 -8.96
CA TRP A 80 12.89 -10.88 -8.09
C TRP A 80 13.40 -9.68 -7.29
N PHE A 81 14.63 -9.74 -6.78
CA PHE A 81 15.25 -8.61 -6.10
C PHE A 81 15.41 -7.40 -7.03
N VAL A 82 15.90 -7.61 -8.26
CA VAL A 82 16.06 -6.54 -9.25
C VAL A 82 14.71 -5.93 -9.62
N HIS A 83 13.68 -6.75 -9.85
CA HIS A 83 12.32 -6.26 -10.12
C HIS A 83 11.77 -5.43 -8.96
N ALA A 84 11.82 -5.96 -7.74
CA ALA A 84 11.35 -5.23 -6.56
C ALA A 84 12.10 -3.91 -6.37
N ARG A 85 13.41 -3.90 -6.64
CA ARG A 85 14.23 -2.69 -6.56
C ARG A 85 13.84 -1.67 -7.63
N GLN A 86 13.59 -2.13 -8.86
CA GLN A 86 13.14 -1.28 -9.94
C GLN A 86 11.78 -0.65 -9.64
N ASP A 87 10.83 -1.44 -9.13
CA ASP A 87 9.50 -0.95 -8.77
C ASP A 87 9.57 0.08 -7.64
N GLN A 88 10.40 -0.18 -6.62
CA GLN A 88 10.64 0.78 -5.54
C GLN A 88 11.18 2.12 -6.07
N ILE A 89 12.15 2.08 -7.00
CA ILE A 89 12.71 3.28 -7.63
C ILE A 89 11.64 4.02 -8.43
N ASN A 90 10.86 3.31 -9.24
CA ASN A 90 9.79 3.88 -10.05
C ASN A 90 8.73 4.59 -9.18
N HIS A 91 8.33 3.96 -8.07
CA HIS A 91 7.41 4.57 -7.10
C HIS A 91 7.99 5.84 -6.48
N LEU A 92 9.25 5.81 -6.05
CA LEU A 92 9.91 6.99 -5.49
C LEU A 92 9.97 8.14 -6.50
N PHE A 93 10.31 7.86 -7.76
CA PHE A 93 10.32 8.87 -8.82
C PHE A 93 8.92 9.43 -9.11
N TYR A 94 7.91 8.56 -9.16
CA TYR A 94 6.52 8.97 -9.35
C TYR A 94 6.08 9.98 -8.27
N PHE A 95 6.29 9.65 -7.00
CA PHE A 95 5.88 10.53 -5.90
C PHE A 95 6.68 11.83 -5.86
N LYS A 96 7.99 11.79 -6.12
CA LYS A 96 8.80 13.02 -6.25
C LYS A 96 8.29 13.92 -7.37
N LYS A 97 7.97 13.35 -8.54
CA LYS A 97 7.40 14.11 -9.66
C LYS A 97 6.06 14.74 -9.30
N LEU A 98 5.18 13.99 -8.62
CA LEU A 98 3.90 14.49 -8.16
C LEU A 98 4.08 15.67 -7.18
N GLN A 99 4.99 15.53 -6.22
CA GLN A 99 5.29 16.58 -5.24
C GLN A 99 5.83 17.85 -5.90
N ILE A 100 6.80 17.71 -6.81
CA ILE A 100 7.35 18.85 -7.57
C ILE A 100 6.25 19.54 -8.36
N LYS A 101 5.42 18.78 -9.07
CA LYS A 101 4.29 19.33 -9.84
C LYS A 101 3.34 20.10 -8.92
N HIS A 102 2.97 19.53 -7.78
CA HIS A 102 2.05 20.14 -6.83
C HIS A 102 2.61 21.47 -6.27
N ILE A 103 3.86 21.47 -5.81
CA ILE A 103 4.53 22.67 -5.30
C ILE A 103 4.62 23.75 -6.39
N ASN A 104 4.97 23.36 -7.61
CA ASN A 104 5.04 24.29 -8.75
C ASN A 104 3.68 24.89 -9.08
N GLU A 105 2.60 24.11 -9.05
CA GLU A 105 1.24 24.61 -9.28
C GLU A 105 0.79 25.57 -8.18
N LEU A 106 1.10 25.28 -6.91
CA LEU A 106 0.82 26.19 -5.79
C LEU A 106 1.58 27.51 -5.94
N ASN A 107 2.88 27.43 -6.24
CA ASN A 107 3.72 28.61 -6.47
C ASN A 107 3.22 29.42 -7.66
N ARG A 108 2.88 28.78 -8.78
CA ARG A 108 2.30 29.43 -9.95
C ARG A 108 1.02 30.18 -9.60
N LYS A 109 0.08 29.53 -8.89
CA LYS A 109 -1.18 30.16 -8.44
C LYS A 109 -0.89 31.38 -7.56
N ARG A 110 -0.01 31.23 -6.56
CA ARG A 110 0.38 32.34 -5.67
C ARG A 110 0.99 33.51 -6.44
N LEU A 111 1.91 33.25 -7.35
CA LEU A 111 2.56 34.26 -8.18
C LEU A 111 1.55 34.97 -9.08
N LEU A 112 0.64 34.23 -9.71
CA LEU A 112 -0.45 34.80 -10.51
C LEU A 112 -1.35 35.71 -9.67
N THR A 113 -1.76 35.28 -8.47
CA THR A 113 -2.58 36.11 -7.58
C THR A 113 -1.83 37.38 -7.16
N LEU A 114 -0.55 37.30 -6.81
CA LEU A 114 0.26 38.46 -6.45
C LEU A 114 0.41 39.42 -7.63
N ASN A 115 0.64 38.89 -8.83
CA ASN A 115 0.75 39.70 -10.03
C ASN A 115 -0.57 40.40 -10.38
N ASN A 116 -1.69 39.68 -10.35
CA ASN A 116 -3.02 40.24 -10.57
C ASN A 116 -3.33 41.36 -9.58
N ARG A 117 -3.04 41.16 -8.29
CA ARG A 117 -3.20 42.22 -7.27
C ARG A 117 -2.32 43.44 -7.58
N LYS A 118 -1.08 43.24 -8.03
CA LYS A 118 -0.19 44.32 -8.44
C LYS A 118 -0.76 45.09 -9.63
N HIS A 119 -1.23 44.40 -10.67
CA HIS A 119 -1.86 45.01 -11.83
C HIS A 119 -3.12 45.79 -11.47
N ILE A 120 -4.03 45.21 -10.67
CA ILE A 120 -5.23 45.92 -10.17
C ILE A 120 -4.85 47.18 -9.41
N ARG A 121 -3.82 47.12 -8.54
CA ARG A 121 -3.36 48.29 -7.78
C ARG A 121 -2.85 49.39 -8.70
N LEU A 122 -2.05 49.04 -9.71
CA LEU A 122 -1.50 49.99 -10.68
C LEU A 122 -2.61 50.60 -11.54
N LEU A 123 -3.52 49.77 -12.05
CA LEU A 123 -4.66 50.19 -12.86
C LEU A 123 -5.63 51.08 -12.08
N SER A 124 -5.93 50.71 -10.83
CA SER A 124 -6.74 51.52 -9.92
C SER A 124 -6.10 52.89 -9.63
N LYS A 125 -4.77 52.94 -9.51
CA LYS A 125 -4.04 54.20 -9.38
C LYS A 125 -4.18 55.06 -10.63
N ALA A 126 -4.02 54.47 -11.82
CA ALA A 126 -4.19 55.17 -13.09
C ALA A 126 -5.62 55.72 -13.26
N ILE A 127 -6.65 54.89 -13.04
CA ILE A 127 -8.06 55.31 -13.08
C ILE A 127 -8.34 56.48 -12.12
N ASN A 128 -7.80 56.44 -10.89
CA ASN A 128 -7.97 57.56 -9.96
C ASN A 128 -7.28 58.83 -10.46
N GLN A 129 -6.11 58.72 -11.11
CA GLN A 129 -5.42 59.85 -11.72
C GLN A 129 -6.22 60.41 -12.90
N ASP A 130 -6.86 59.55 -13.70
CA ASP A 130 -7.68 59.93 -14.85
C ASP A 130 -9.05 60.53 -14.43
N LEU A 131 -9.62 60.09 -13.30
CA LEU A 131 -10.88 60.61 -12.76
C LEU A 131 -10.77 62.04 -12.19
N LEU A 132 -9.63 62.38 -11.57
CA LEU A 132 -9.40 63.69 -10.95
C LEU A 132 -9.64 64.88 -11.90
N PRO A 133 -9.05 64.93 -13.11
CA PRO A 133 -9.19 66.08 -14.02
C PRO A 133 -10.59 66.22 -14.63
N ILE A 134 -11.36 65.14 -14.75
CA ILE A 134 -12.72 65.17 -15.33
C ILE A 134 -13.81 65.47 -14.30
N LYS A 135 -13.49 65.52 -13.01
CA LYS A 135 -14.44 65.80 -11.92
C LYS A 135 -15.21 67.12 -12.13
N THR A 136 -14.54 68.15 -12.66
CA THR A 136 -15.14 69.47 -12.90
C THR A 136 -15.92 69.56 -14.21
N LYS A 137 -15.73 68.59 -15.13
CA LYS A 137 -16.33 68.56 -16.47
C LYS A 137 -17.60 67.70 -16.55
N LEU A 138 -17.81 66.82 -15.58
CA LEU A 138 -18.91 65.84 -15.58
C LEU A 138 -20.02 66.21 -14.58
N PRO A 139 -21.28 65.85 -14.89
CA PRO A 139 -22.36 65.87 -13.89
C PRO A 139 -21.99 65.01 -12.68
N GLY A 140 -22.28 65.51 -11.47
CA GLY A 140 -21.91 64.85 -10.22
C GLY A 140 -22.45 63.42 -10.08
N THR A 141 -23.62 63.13 -10.64
CA THR A 141 -24.23 61.79 -10.68
C THR A 141 -23.41 60.80 -11.51
N ILE A 142 -22.95 61.20 -12.69
CA ILE A 142 -22.13 60.36 -13.59
C ILE A 142 -20.76 60.11 -12.96
N TYR A 143 -20.14 61.14 -12.37
CA TYR A 143 -18.87 61.00 -11.67
C TYR A 143 -18.96 60.02 -10.49
N GLN A 144 -20.01 60.14 -9.66
CA GLN A 144 -20.25 59.20 -8.55
C GLN A 144 -20.46 57.77 -9.04
N GLN A 145 -21.17 57.57 -10.15
CA GLN A 145 -21.36 56.25 -10.73
C GLN A 145 -20.03 55.61 -11.17
N LEU A 146 -19.17 56.35 -11.86
CA LEU A 146 -17.84 55.87 -12.24
C LEU A 146 -16.97 55.50 -11.03
N GLN A 147 -17.08 56.27 -9.94
CA GLN A 147 -16.36 55.98 -8.69
C GLN A 147 -16.89 54.71 -8.00
N GLN A 148 -18.21 54.50 -8.02
CA GLN A 148 -18.85 53.30 -7.48
C GLN A 148 -18.48 52.05 -8.30
N ASP A 149 -18.50 52.16 -9.63
CA ASP A 149 -18.09 51.10 -10.55
C ASP A 149 -16.61 50.73 -10.34
N HIS A 150 -15.73 51.72 -10.21
CA HIS A 150 -14.32 51.50 -9.88
C HIS A 150 -14.15 50.71 -8.56
N ALA A 151 -14.82 51.13 -7.49
CA ALA A 151 -14.76 50.45 -6.20
C ALA A 151 -15.30 49.02 -6.29
N ARG A 152 -16.39 48.81 -7.03
CA ARG A 152 -17.02 47.50 -7.24
C ARG A 152 -16.10 46.54 -8.00
N TYR A 153 -15.54 46.97 -9.13
CA TYR A 153 -14.65 46.14 -9.95
C TYR A 153 -13.33 45.83 -9.24
N ARG A 154 -12.79 46.79 -8.49
CA ARG A 154 -11.62 46.57 -7.62
C ARG A 154 -11.90 45.52 -6.54
N LYS A 155 -13.06 45.58 -5.88
CA LYS A 155 -13.46 44.60 -4.85
C LYS A 155 -13.62 43.20 -5.44
N LYS A 156 -14.13 43.09 -6.66
CA LYS A 156 -14.28 41.82 -7.40
C LYS A 156 -12.97 41.30 -8.00
N GLN A 157 -11.89 42.08 -7.97
CA GLN A 157 -10.62 41.77 -8.65
C GLN A 157 -10.80 41.54 -10.17
N ASP A 158 -11.75 42.26 -10.76
CA ASP A 158 -12.10 42.14 -12.17
C ASP A 158 -11.23 43.10 -13.00
N ILE A 159 -10.11 42.58 -13.51
CA ILE A 159 -9.14 43.35 -14.29
C ILE A 159 -9.76 43.84 -15.61
N GLU A 160 -10.58 43.01 -16.25
CA GLU A 160 -11.18 43.34 -17.54
C GLU A 160 -12.18 44.48 -17.40
N ALA A 161 -13.06 44.41 -16.40
CA ALA A 161 -13.98 45.50 -16.11
C ALA A 161 -13.26 46.80 -15.70
N LEU A 162 -12.13 46.70 -14.99
CA LEU A 162 -11.29 47.88 -14.68
C LEU A 162 -10.64 48.48 -15.93
N LEU A 163 -10.18 47.66 -16.88
CA LEU A 163 -9.62 48.15 -18.15
C LEU A 163 -10.69 48.82 -19.00
N MET A 164 -11.87 48.22 -19.11
CA MET A 164 -13.02 48.81 -19.80
C MET A 164 -13.43 50.15 -19.16
N LEU A 165 -13.41 50.22 -17.83
CA LEU A 165 -13.68 51.46 -17.10
C LEU A 165 -12.61 52.53 -17.41
N GLN A 166 -11.33 52.16 -17.44
CA GLN A 166 -10.26 53.08 -17.80
C GLN A 166 -10.42 53.62 -19.23
N GLN A 167 -10.74 52.74 -20.19
CA GLN A 167 -11.00 53.15 -21.58
C GLN A 167 -12.19 54.11 -21.67
N LYS A 168 -13.29 53.80 -20.97
CA LYS A 168 -14.47 54.67 -20.90
C LYS A 168 -14.14 56.04 -20.30
N ILE A 169 -13.31 56.08 -19.25
CA ILE A 169 -12.85 57.34 -18.66
C ILE A 169 -11.96 58.11 -19.64
N SER A 170 -11.03 57.42 -20.31
CA SER A 170 -10.14 58.02 -21.30
C SER A 170 -10.89 58.59 -22.50
N SER A 171 -12.03 58.01 -22.89
CA SER A 171 -12.90 58.58 -23.94
C SER A 171 -13.73 59.79 -23.51
N LEU A 172 -13.79 60.08 -22.20
CA LEU A 172 -14.52 61.23 -21.64
C LEU A 172 -13.58 62.42 -21.31
N VAL A 173 -12.27 62.19 -21.32
CA VAL A 173 -11.21 63.21 -21.20
C VAL A 173 -11.10 63.99 -22.50
#